data_AF-A0A060XX36-F1
#
_entry.id   AF-A0A060XX36-F1
#
_cell.length_a   1.000
_cell.length_b   1.000
_cell.length_c   1.000
_cell.angle_alpha   90.00
_cell.angle_beta   90.00
_cell.angle_gamma   90.00
#
_symmetry.space_group_name_H-M   'P 1'
#
loop_
_entity.id
_entity.type
_entity.pdbx_description
1 polymer ?
#
loop_
_entity_poly.entity_id
_entity_poly.type
_entity_poly.pdbx_seq_one_letter_code
_entity_poly.pdbx_strand_id
1 'polypeptide(L)'
;MKRVFETNFFGVVRMIKEVMPDMKKRRAGHIVVMSSVMGLQGVVFNDVYTASKFAMEGFCESMAVQLLKFNVHLSMIEPGPVHTEFETKMMEDVAKMEYPGADADTVRYFKDVYLPSSKDIFEAMGQTPEDIAKVSEHAPLPVSPLGSWDFEFA
;
A
#
# COMPACT_ATOMS: atom_id res chain seq x y z
N MET A 1 13.67 6.05 8.48
CA MET A 1 12.48 5.54 9.20
C MET A 1 11.34 6.56 9.25
N LYS A 2 11.42 7.66 10.03
CA LYS A 2 10.31 8.65 10.16
C LYS A 2 9.76 9.18 8.84
N ARG A 3 10.64 9.50 7.88
CA ARG A 3 10.24 10.00 6.55
C ARG A 3 9.27 9.08 5.80
N VAL A 4 9.41 7.76 5.94
CA VAL A 4 8.52 6.77 5.30
C VAL A 4 7.10 6.91 5.85
N PHE A 5 6.95 6.99 7.18
CA PHE A 5 5.66 7.21 7.82
C PHE A 5 5.07 8.59 7.53
N GLU A 6 5.90 9.64 7.53
CA GLU A 6 5.46 11.01 7.22
C GLU A 6 4.84 11.10 5.82
N THR A 7 5.41 10.39 4.85
CA THR A 7 4.90 10.33 3.49
C THR A 7 3.74 9.34 3.37
N ASN A 8 3.97 8.05 3.67
CA ASN A 8 3.03 6.97 3.35
C ASN A 8 1.76 7.01 4.20
N PHE A 9 1.90 7.33 5.50
CA PHE A 9 0.77 7.31 6.43
C PHE A 9 0.24 8.72 6.69
N PHE A 10 1.05 9.59 7.29
CA PHE A 10 0.58 10.91 7.69
C PHE A 10 0.25 11.81 6.49
N GLY A 11 0.93 11.65 5.35
CA GLY A 11 0.59 12.32 4.09
C GLY A 11 -0.82 11.97 3.62
N VAL A 12 -1.17 10.69 3.59
CA VAL A 12 -2.51 10.22 3.23
C VAL A 12 -3.56 10.72 4.21
N VAL A 13 -3.29 10.64 5.53
CA VAL A 13 -4.19 11.16 6.57
C VAL A 13 -4.47 12.66 6.35
N ARG A 14 -3.45 13.45 6.00
CA ARG A 14 -3.61 14.88 5.72
C ARG A 14 -4.49 15.13 4.49
N MET A 15 -4.24 14.41 3.39
CA MET A 15 -5.04 14.55 2.16
C MET A 15 -6.51 14.17 2.39
N ILE A 16 -6.76 13.07 3.11
CA ILE A 16 -8.12 12.63 3.42
C ILE A 16 -8.83 13.66 4.30
N LYS A 17 -8.16 14.19 5.33
CA LYS A 17 -8.72 15.23 6.21
C LYS A 17 -9.12 16.49 5.45
N GLU A 18 -8.39 16.84 4.40
CA GLU A 18 -8.66 18.03 3.59
C GLU A 18 -9.91 17.86 2.72
N VAL A 19 -10.08 16.72 2.04
CA VAL A 19 -11.19 16.53 1.09
C VAL A 19 -12.50 16.07 1.75
N MET A 20 -12.40 15.47 2.94
CA MET A 20 -13.53 14.81 3.60
C MET A 20 -14.67 15.74 4.02
N PRO A 21 -14.44 16.96 4.56
CA PRO A 21 -15.55 17.85 4.96
C PRO A 21 -16.52 18.14 3.81
N ASP A 22 -16.00 18.44 2.62
CA ASP A 22 -16.82 18.73 1.45
C ASP A 22 -17.52 17.48 0.90
N MET A 23 -16.85 16.32 0.92
CA MET A 23 -17.47 15.03 0.56
C MET A 23 -18.66 14.72 1.47
N LYS A 24 -18.50 14.92 2.79
CA LYS A 24 -19.56 14.72 3.78
C LYS A 24 -20.71 15.70 3.60
N LYS A 25 -20.42 16.98 3.28
CA LYS A 25 -21.44 18.02 3.07
C LYS A 25 -22.32 17.69 1.86
N ARG A 26 -21.73 17.28 0.73
CA ARG A 26 -22.47 16.91 -0.48
C ARG A 26 -23.03 15.49 -0.46
N ARG A 27 -22.70 14.70 0.57
CA ARG A 27 -23.06 13.28 0.74
C ARG A 27 -22.74 12.44 -0.49
N ALA A 28 -21.58 12.70 -1.08
CA ALA A 28 -21.10 12.00 -2.26
C ALA A 28 -19.58 12.15 -2.37
N GLY A 29 -18.89 11.07 -2.72
CA GLY A 29 -17.46 11.07 -2.97
C GLY A 29 -16.89 9.67 -2.86
N HIS A 30 -15.74 9.48 -3.49
CA HIS A 30 -14.99 8.24 -3.42
C HIS A 30 -13.52 8.59 -3.21
N ILE A 31 -12.94 8.03 -2.16
CA ILE A 31 -11.51 8.12 -1.85
C ILE A 31 -10.89 6.78 -2.25
N VAL A 32 -9.94 6.80 -3.17
CA VAL A 32 -9.14 5.63 -3.50
C VAL A 32 -7.76 5.80 -2.90
N VAL A 33 -7.33 4.84 -2.07
CA VAL A 33 -6.04 4.87 -1.39
C VAL A 33 -5.14 3.77 -1.94
N MET A 34 -3.91 4.13 -2.30
CA MET A 34 -2.92 3.18 -2.81
C MET A 34 -2.14 2.52 -1.67
N SER A 35 -2.47 1.27 -1.38
CA SER A 35 -1.80 0.42 -0.41
C SER A 35 -0.72 -0.46 -1.03
N SER A 36 -0.63 -1.73 -0.62
CA SER A 36 0.32 -2.74 -1.07
C SER A 36 -0.06 -4.08 -0.46
N VAL A 37 0.33 -5.18 -1.10
CA VAL A 37 0.32 -6.52 -0.46
C VAL A 37 1.07 -6.52 0.88
N MET A 38 2.07 -5.65 1.06
CA MET A 38 2.79 -5.47 2.32
C MET A 38 2.01 -4.68 3.39
N GLY A 39 0.78 -4.25 3.08
CA GLY A 39 -0.21 -3.81 4.07
C GLY A 39 -0.99 -4.97 4.69
N LEU A 40 -1.00 -6.12 4.03
CA LEU A 40 -1.72 -7.33 4.46
C LEU A 40 -0.81 -8.38 5.10
N GLN A 41 0.46 -8.43 4.69
CA GLN A 41 1.44 -9.37 5.21
C GLN A 41 2.83 -8.76 5.43
N GLY A 42 3.58 -9.32 6.37
CA GLY A 42 4.97 -8.97 6.61
C GLY A 42 5.90 -9.56 5.56
N VAL A 43 6.88 -8.78 5.11
CA VAL A 43 7.96 -9.25 4.23
C VAL A 43 9.28 -8.85 4.87
N VAL A 44 10.19 -9.83 4.97
CA VAL A 44 11.52 -9.64 5.57
C VAL A 44 12.26 -8.49 4.90
N PHE A 45 13.03 -7.73 5.70
CA PHE A 45 13.79 -6.53 5.27
C PHE A 45 12.94 -5.34 4.78
N ASN A 46 11.61 -5.39 4.90
CA ASN A 46 10.71 -4.28 4.55
C ASN A 46 10.00 -3.69 5.77
N ASP A 47 10.51 -3.94 6.97
CA ASP A 47 9.80 -3.77 8.25
C ASP A 47 9.11 -2.41 8.39
N VAL A 48 9.81 -1.33 8.06
CA VAL A 48 9.29 0.05 8.18
C VAL A 48 8.26 0.37 7.10
N TYR A 49 8.46 -0.13 5.88
CA TYR A 49 7.51 0.07 4.78
C TYR A 49 6.23 -0.72 5.05
N THR A 50 6.35 -2.00 5.39
CA THR A 50 5.26 -2.88 5.83
C THR A 50 4.50 -2.23 6.98
N ALA A 51 5.16 -1.81 8.05
CA ALA A 51 4.50 -1.16 9.17
C ALA A 51 3.72 0.09 8.75
N SER A 52 4.24 0.90 7.81
CA SER A 52 3.54 2.08 7.31
C SER A 52 2.29 1.74 6.50
N LYS A 53 2.29 0.63 5.76
CA LYS A 53 1.15 0.15 4.96
C LYS A 53 0.10 -0.51 5.85
N PHE A 54 0.48 -1.33 6.82
CA PHE A 54 -0.43 -1.84 7.85
C PHE A 54 -1.14 -0.73 8.64
N ALA A 55 -0.39 0.33 9.01
CA ALA A 55 -0.99 1.48 9.69
C ALA A 55 -2.07 2.16 8.82
N MET A 56 -1.84 2.22 7.51
CA MET A 56 -2.78 2.78 6.56
C MET A 56 -4.02 1.89 6.37
N GLU A 57 -3.86 0.57 6.27
CA GLU A 57 -4.97 -0.40 6.23
C GLU A 57 -5.91 -0.21 7.42
N GLY A 58 -5.37 -0.30 8.64
CA GLY A 58 -6.18 -0.17 9.85
C GLY A 58 -6.86 1.20 9.98
N PHE A 59 -6.20 2.28 9.53
CA PHE A 59 -6.79 3.61 9.52
C PHE A 59 -7.94 3.74 8.51
N CYS A 60 -7.75 3.23 7.30
CA CYS A 60 -8.72 3.30 6.22
C CYS A 60 -9.93 2.39 6.48
N GLU A 61 -9.71 1.16 6.95
CA GLU A 61 -10.80 0.22 7.32
C GLU A 61 -11.68 0.81 8.42
N SER A 62 -11.06 1.34 9.49
CA SER A 62 -11.78 2.00 10.59
C SER A 62 -12.64 3.18 10.12
N MET A 63 -12.16 3.91 9.11
CA MET A 63 -12.82 5.10 8.58
C MET A 63 -13.89 4.76 7.54
N ALA A 64 -13.71 3.72 6.73
CA ALA A 64 -14.67 3.29 5.72
C ALA A 64 -16.05 3.03 6.33
N VAL A 65 -16.09 2.32 7.47
CA VAL A 65 -17.33 2.06 8.23
C VAL A 65 -18.02 3.36 8.65
N GLN A 66 -17.26 4.37 9.09
CA GLN A 66 -17.80 5.67 9.51
C GLN A 66 -18.35 6.48 8.32
N LEU A 67 -17.71 6.37 7.15
CA LEU A 67 -18.05 7.13 5.96
C LEU A 67 -19.35 6.66 5.30
N LEU A 68 -19.79 5.42 5.53
CA LEU A 68 -21.09 4.90 5.08
C LEU A 68 -22.26 5.81 5.50
N LYS A 69 -22.22 6.37 6.72
CA LYS A 69 -23.24 7.32 7.22
C LYS A 69 -23.37 8.58 6.35
N PHE A 70 -22.30 8.94 5.64
CA PHE A 70 -22.21 10.15 4.84
C PHE A 70 -22.35 9.88 3.34
N ASN A 71 -22.60 8.64 2.91
CA ASN A 71 -22.59 8.26 1.49
C ASN A 71 -21.28 8.67 0.79
N VAL A 72 -20.17 8.44 1.51
CA VAL A 72 -18.81 8.61 0.99
C VAL A 72 -18.17 7.23 1.02
N HIS A 73 -17.56 6.85 -0.09
CA HIS A 73 -16.94 5.56 -0.26
C HIS A 73 -15.42 5.67 -0.12
N LEU A 74 -14.80 4.62 0.40
CA LEU A 74 -13.36 4.49 0.44
C LEU A 74 -13.00 3.09 -0.04
N SER A 75 -12.06 3.01 -0.99
CA SER A 75 -11.51 1.75 -1.46
C SER A 75 -9.99 1.79 -1.37
N MET A 76 -9.39 0.65 -1.06
CA MET A 76 -7.95 0.47 -1.07
C MET A 76 -7.57 -0.40 -2.26
N ILE A 77 -6.49 -0.03 -2.94
CA ILE A 77 -5.86 -0.86 -3.96
C ILE A 77 -4.58 -1.41 -3.37
N GLU A 78 -4.36 -2.72 -3.47
CA GLU A 78 -3.26 -3.42 -2.82
C GLU A 78 -2.33 -4.08 -3.85
N PRO A 79 -1.50 -3.31 -4.58
CA PRO A 79 -0.63 -3.92 -5.58
C PRO A 79 0.40 -4.86 -4.96
N GLY A 80 0.68 -5.94 -5.69
CA GLY A 80 1.92 -6.68 -5.60
C GLY A 80 3.09 -5.91 -6.27
N PRO A 81 4.09 -6.61 -6.81
CA PRO A 81 5.17 -5.99 -7.58
C PRO A 81 4.63 -5.20 -8.78
N VAL A 82 5.12 -3.97 -8.99
CA VAL A 82 4.76 -3.11 -10.12
C VAL A 82 6.02 -2.55 -10.75
N HIS A 83 6.18 -2.74 -12.06
CA HIS A 83 7.30 -2.22 -12.81
C HIS A 83 7.19 -0.70 -12.93
N THR A 84 8.04 0.01 -12.18
CA THR A 84 8.12 1.47 -12.18
C THR A 84 9.59 1.89 -12.17
N GLU A 85 9.90 3.06 -12.74
CA GLU A 85 11.26 3.61 -12.68
C GLU A 85 11.76 3.80 -11.23
N PHE A 86 10.83 4.02 -10.30
CA PHE A 86 11.12 4.14 -8.88
C PHE A 86 11.71 2.84 -8.30
N GLU A 87 11.08 1.71 -8.59
CA GLU A 87 11.52 0.40 -8.09
C GLU A 87 12.91 0.05 -8.62
N THR A 88 13.12 0.23 -9.93
CA THR A 88 14.37 -0.14 -10.57
C THR A 88 15.53 0.65 -9.99
N LYS A 89 15.35 1.96 -9.81
CA LYS A 89 16.35 2.83 -9.17
C LYS A 89 16.59 2.44 -7.71
N MET A 90 15.53 2.14 -6.96
CA MET A 90 15.65 1.72 -5.56
C MET A 90 16.49 0.43 -5.44
N MET A 91 16.23 -0.58 -6.27
CA MET A 91 16.99 -1.83 -6.25
C MET A 91 18.47 -1.61 -6.59
N GLU A 92 18.77 -0.76 -7.57
CA GLU A 92 20.16 -0.40 -7.90
C GLU A 92 20.88 0.31 -6.75
N ASP A 93 20.21 1.26 -6.10
CA ASP A 93 20.77 2.01 -4.97
C ASP A 93 21.03 1.09 -3.78
N VAL A 94 20.08 0.20 -3.46
CA VAL A 94 20.16 -0.78 -2.38
C VAL A 94 21.28 -1.80 -2.62
N ALA A 95 21.46 -2.26 -3.85
CA ALA A 95 22.52 -3.21 -4.20
C ALA A 95 23.93 -2.63 -3.98
N LYS A 96 24.09 -1.31 -4.15
CA LYS A 96 25.37 -0.59 -3.96
C LYS A 96 25.59 -0.11 -2.53
N MET A 97 24.57 -0.20 -1.67
CA MET A 97 24.63 0.34 -0.32
C MET A 97 25.49 -0.54 0.61
N GLU A 98 26.19 0.13 1.53
CA GLU A 98 26.83 -0.51 2.68
C GLU A 98 25.92 -0.43 3.90
N TYR A 99 26.03 -1.43 4.79
CA TYR A 99 25.16 -1.59 5.95
C TYR A 99 25.97 -1.52 7.26
N PRO A 100 26.59 -0.36 7.57
CA PRO A 100 27.35 -0.22 8.80
C PRO A 100 26.42 -0.39 10.01
N GLY A 101 26.75 -1.34 10.88
CA GLY A 101 25.95 -1.65 12.07
C GLY A 101 25.03 -2.88 11.95
N ALA A 102 24.96 -3.51 10.77
CA ALA A 102 24.39 -4.85 10.62
C ALA A 102 25.49 -5.91 10.81
N ASP A 103 25.15 -7.06 11.41
CA ASP A 103 26.07 -8.18 11.50
C ASP A 103 26.26 -8.87 10.14
N ALA A 104 27.36 -9.61 9.99
CA ALA A 104 27.74 -10.22 8.73
C ALA A 104 26.71 -11.25 8.22
N ASP A 105 26.06 -11.98 9.12
CA ASP A 105 25.07 -13.00 8.73
C ASP A 105 23.81 -12.33 8.19
N THR A 106 23.34 -11.25 8.81
CA THR A 106 22.21 -10.45 8.32
C THR A 106 22.52 -9.83 6.97
N VAL A 107 23.71 -9.24 6.79
CA VAL A 107 24.12 -8.65 5.50
C VAL A 107 24.19 -9.71 4.41
N ARG A 108 24.73 -10.89 4.73
CA ARG A 108 24.80 -12.02 3.80
C ARG A 108 23.40 -12.50 3.43
N TYR A 109 22.50 -12.67 4.41
CA TYR A 109 21.12 -13.08 4.14
C TYR A 109 20.41 -12.07 3.23
N PHE A 110 20.61 -10.78 3.49
CA PHE A 110 20.03 -9.73 2.66
C PHE A 110 20.58 -9.75 1.22
N LYS A 111 21.91 -9.79 1.05
CA LYS A 111 22.55 -9.66 -0.26
C LYS A 111 22.49 -10.93 -1.10
N ASP A 112 22.69 -12.09 -0.49
CA ASP A 112 22.86 -13.35 -1.22
C ASP A 112 21.53 -14.10 -1.40
N VAL A 113 20.51 -13.78 -0.60
CA VAL A 113 19.21 -14.47 -0.64
C VAL A 113 18.09 -13.51 -0.97
N TYR A 114 17.85 -12.51 -0.11
CA TYR A 114 16.67 -11.66 -0.26
C TYR A 114 16.71 -10.81 -1.55
N LEU A 115 17.81 -10.11 -1.84
CA LEU A 115 17.89 -9.26 -3.04
C LEU A 115 17.70 -10.04 -4.35
N PRO A 116 18.38 -11.18 -4.58
CA PRO A 116 18.13 -12.00 -5.76
C PRO A 116 16.68 -12.49 -5.84
N SER A 117 16.13 -13.04 -4.75
CA SER A 117 14.75 -13.54 -4.74
C SER A 117 13.74 -12.43 -4.96
N SER A 118 13.97 -11.24 -4.40
CA SER A 118 13.11 -10.07 -4.65
C SER A 118 13.12 -9.71 -6.13
N LYS A 119 14.29 -9.71 -6.77
CA LYS A 119 14.40 -9.43 -8.20
C LYS A 119 13.63 -10.45 -9.04
N ASP A 120 13.79 -11.75 -8.75
CA ASP A 120 13.08 -12.82 -9.44
C ASP A 120 11.55 -12.69 -9.28
N ILE A 121 11.07 -12.32 -8.09
CA ILE A 121 9.65 -12.06 -7.83
C ILE A 121 9.16 -10.86 -8.66
N PHE A 122 9.92 -9.78 -8.71
CA PHE A 122 9.56 -8.60 -9.50
C PHE A 122 9.53 -8.91 -11.01
N GLU A 123 10.49 -9.69 -11.52
CA GLU A 123 10.52 -10.10 -12.93
C GLU A 123 9.38 -11.06 -13.28
N ALA A 124 9.04 -12.01 -12.40
CA ALA A 124 8.03 -13.03 -12.68
C ALA A 124 6.59 -12.58 -12.43
N MET A 125 6.37 -11.72 -11.42
CA MET A 125 5.03 -11.35 -10.91
C MET A 125 4.74 -9.85 -11.06
N GLY A 126 5.60 -9.11 -11.75
CA GLY A 126 5.46 -7.67 -11.95
C GLY A 126 4.28 -7.30 -12.83
N GLN A 127 3.52 -6.31 -12.37
CA GLN A 127 2.41 -5.71 -13.10
C GLN A 127 2.84 -4.39 -13.75
N THR A 128 2.12 -3.95 -14.78
CA THR A 128 2.34 -2.62 -15.37
C THR A 128 1.56 -1.53 -14.61
N PRO A 129 1.99 -0.26 -14.65
CA PRO A 129 1.18 0.85 -14.14
C PRO A 129 -0.22 0.91 -14.75
N GLU A 130 -0.36 0.54 -16.02
CA GLU A 130 -1.63 0.47 -16.73
C GLU A 130 -2.56 -0.59 -16.14
N ASP A 131 -2.02 -1.73 -15.69
CA ASP A 131 -2.83 -2.76 -15.03
C ASP A 131 -3.36 -2.27 -13.68
N ILE A 132 -2.54 -1.55 -12.92
CA ILE A 132 -2.97 -0.92 -11.66
C ILE A 132 -4.02 0.18 -11.91
N ALA A 133 -3.85 0.96 -12.98
CA ALA A 133 -4.79 2.01 -13.35
C ALA A 133 -6.19 1.43 -13.68
N LYS A 134 -6.24 0.34 -14.46
CA LYS A 134 -7.51 -0.35 -14.78
C LYS A 134 -8.27 -0.78 -13.53
N VAL A 135 -7.56 -1.33 -12.53
CA VAL A 135 -8.19 -1.75 -11.26
C VAL A 135 -8.71 -0.53 -10.49
N SER A 136 -7.98 0.59 -10.52
CA SER A 136 -8.38 1.82 -9.83
C SER A 136 -9.63 2.45 -10.43
N GLU A 137 -9.79 2.41 -11.76
CA GLU A 137 -11.00 2.89 -12.46
C GLU A 137 -12.26 2.09 -12.11
N HIS A 138 -12.08 0.79 -11.82
CA HIS A 138 -13.16 -0.14 -11.49
C HIS A 138 -13.27 -0.40 -9.99
N ALA A 139 -12.60 0.39 -9.15
CA ALA A 139 -12.64 0.23 -7.70
C ALA A 139 -14.11 0.22 -7.25
N PRO A 140 -14.64 -0.93 -6.77
CA PRO A 140 -16.08 -1.07 -6.60
C PRO A 140 -16.56 -0.08 -5.54
N LEU A 141 -17.61 0.68 -5.86
CA LEU A 141 -18.39 1.37 -4.83
C LEU A 141 -19.03 0.26 -3.99
N PRO A 142 -18.85 0.23 -2.65
CA PRO A 142 -19.56 -0.73 -1.85
C PRO A 142 -21.06 -0.56 -2.11
N VAL A 143 -21.69 -1.63 -2.58
CA VAL A 143 -23.13 -1.74 -2.68
C VAL A 143 -23.69 -1.45 -1.29
N SER A 144 -24.78 -0.68 -1.26
CA SER A 144 -25.57 -0.33 -0.07
C SER A 144 -25.45 -1.36 1.08
N PRO A 145 -25.35 -0.94 2.36
CA PRO A 145 -25.18 -1.82 3.51
C PRO A 145 -26.38 -2.78 3.78
N LEU A 146 -27.34 -2.87 2.85
CA LEU A 146 -28.40 -3.87 2.81
C LEU A 146 -28.06 -5.09 1.93
N GLY A 147 -26.90 -5.12 1.26
CA GLY A 147 -26.35 -6.30 0.59
C GLY A 147 -25.25 -6.94 1.43
N SER A 148 -25.25 -8.27 1.50
CA SER A 148 -24.35 -9.10 2.30
C SER A 148 -22.87 -8.70 2.18
N TRP A 149 -22.21 -8.57 3.33
CA TRP A 149 -20.75 -8.65 3.41
C TRP A 149 -20.35 -10.10 3.20
N ASP A 150 -20.26 -10.54 1.94
CA ASP A 150 -19.67 -11.82 1.60
C ASP A 150 -18.15 -11.68 1.63
N PHE A 151 -17.56 -11.92 2.81
CA PHE A 151 -16.13 -12.17 2.96
C PHE A 151 -15.82 -13.56 2.39
N GLU A 152 -15.65 -13.66 1.08
CA GLU A 152 -14.96 -14.80 0.48
C GLU A 152 -13.45 -14.59 0.67
N PHE A 153 -12.90 -15.21 1.72
CA PHE A 153 -11.47 -15.48 1.80
C PHE A 153 -11.16 -16.57 0.76
N ALA A 154 -10.40 -16.21 -0.27
CA ALA A 154 -9.74 -17.17 -1.15
C ALA A 154 -8.48 -17.73 -0.49
#